data_AF-A0A1Z9CAR9-F1
#
_entry.id   AF-A0A1Z9CAR9-F1
#
_cell.length_a   1.000
_cell.length_b   1.000
_cell.length_c   1.000
_cell.angle_alpha   90.00
_cell.angle_beta   90.00
_cell.angle_gamma   90.00
#
_symmetry.space_group_name_H-M   'P 1'
#
loop_
_entity.id
_entity.type
_entity.pdbx_description
1 polymer ?
#
loop_
_entity_poly.entity_id
_entity_poly.type
_entity_poly.pdbx_seq_one_letter_code
_entity_poly.pdbx_strand_id
1 'polypeptide(L)'
;MNQFQTLKSDLTKSRIIKADLPIIRDGEILLKIESFAFTANNVTYGVAGDTIGYWKFFPAAQNSDNSWGCIPMWGFAEIVESKNQNLDVGERLFGYFPAADSLVLSPVKISDQSFSDGKEHRKELPPVYNNYLRLNGESNYDPSMDPIRALLFPLHITAFCLCDSLEEDQYIGASQIIIISASSKTAIGLAQGLADSKISPKIVGLTSVTNSKFVENLGCYDEVISYNQLEQIDYSQGTVMVDMAGNREILGTLHGKLGDNMFKCLTVGMTHWDNKTTAEDALGQAMLREKTEFFFAPAHIQKRIGDWGHDGYAKKTNLFMNA
;
A
#
# COMPACT_ATOMS: atom_id res chain seq x y z
N MET A 1 26.60 5.45 6.68
CA MET A 1 25.14 5.24 6.56
C MET A 1 24.73 4.11 7.48
N ASN A 2 23.78 4.32 8.40
CA ASN A 2 23.15 3.20 9.11
C ASN A 2 21.99 2.65 8.29
N GLN A 3 21.78 1.35 8.36
CA GLN A 3 20.68 0.66 7.69
C GLN A 3 20.06 -0.36 8.63
N PHE A 4 18.75 -0.23 8.86
CA PHE A 4 17.93 -1.22 9.53
C PHE A 4 17.53 -2.29 8.52
N GLN A 5 17.94 -3.52 8.79
CA GLN A 5 17.73 -4.66 7.91
C GLN A 5 16.86 -5.69 8.62
N THR A 6 16.00 -6.33 7.86
CA THR A 6 15.10 -7.39 8.33
C THR A 6 15.54 -8.72 7.71
N LEU A 7 15.53 -9.80 8.49
CA LEU A 7 15.84 -11.12 7.96
C LEU A 7 14.69 -11.58 7.07
N LYS A 8 14.96 -11.92 5.81
CA LYS A 8 13.90 -12.23 4.84
C LYS A 8 13.06 -13.44 5.23
N SER A 9 13.68 -14.42 5.88
CA SER A 9 13.02 -15.66 6.34
C SER A 9 12.27 -15.51 7.66
N ASP A 10 12.47 -14.41 8.40
CA ASP A 10 11.83 -14.16 9.70
C ASP A 10 11.77 -12.65 9.95
N LEU A 11 10.63 -12.05 9.63
CA LEU A 11 10.44 -10.60 9.72
C LEU A 11 10.49 -10.05 11.15
N THR A 12 10.47 -10.92 12.16
CA THR A 12 10.63 -10.53 13.57
C THR A 12 12.09 -10.30 13.95
N LYS A 13 13.03 -10.73 13.11
CA LYS A 13 14.47 -10.54 13.32
C LYS A 13 14.98 -9.37 12.50
N SER A 14 15.67 -8.46 13.18
CA SER A 14 16.28 -7.28 12.58
C SER A 14 17.71 -7.05 13.06
N ARG A 15 18.49 -6.33 12.26
CA ARG A 15 19.80 -5.80 12.64
C ARG A 15 19.96 -4.38 12.17
N ILE A 16 20.81 -3.61 12.83
CA ILE A 16 21.31 -2.33 12.31
C ILE A 16 22.77 -2.56 11.91
N ILE A 17 23.10 -2.22 10.67
CA ILE A 17 24.49 -2.23 10.21
C ILE A 17 24.95 -0.81 9.92
N LYS A 18 26.25 -0.59 10.04
CA LYS A 18 26.92 0.63 9.59
C LYS A 18 27.71 0.31 8.33
N ALA A 19 27.36 0.98 7.24
CA ALA A 19 28.07 0.91 5.98
C ALA A 19 28.67 2.28 5.61
N ASP A 20 29.64 2.27 4.71
CA ASP A 20 30.20 3.50 4.16
C ASP A 20 29.15 4.26 3.34
N LEU A 21 29.24 5.59 3.34
CA LEU A 21 28.42 6.42 2.46
C LEU A 21 28.93 6.25 1.02
N PRO A 22 28.05 5.96 0.04
CA PRO A 22 28.49 5.85 -1.34
C PRO A 22 28.93 7.21 -1.88
N ILE A 23 29.99 7.21 -2.69
CA ILE A 23 30.38 8.39 -3.49
C ILE A 23 29.41 8.48 -4.68
N ILE A 24 28.76 9.64 -4.84
CA ILE A 24 27.83 9.85 -5.95
C ILE A 24 28.58 10.07 -7.27
N ARG A 25 28.00 9.55 -8.36
CA ARG A 25 28.49 9.68 -9.74
C ARG A 25 27.86 10.88 -10.44
N ASP A 26 28.31 11.16 -11.65
CA ASP A 26 27.74 12.21 -12.49
C ASP A 26 26.22 12.01 -12.67
N GLY A 27 25.45 13.08 -12.52
CA GLY A 27 23.99 13.06 -12.58
C GLY A 27 23.27 12.49 -11.35
N GLU A 28 23.98 11.89 -10.37
CA GLU A 28 23.38 11.33 -9.15
C GLU A 28 23.19 12.37 -8.05
N ILE A 29 22.32 12.04 -7.08
CA ILE A 29 22.09 12.82 -5.87
C ILE A 29 22.20 11.93 -4.63
N LEU A 30 22.72 12.47 -3.53
CA LEU A 30 22.72 11.85 -2.22
C LEU A 30 21.61 12.48 -1.38
N LEU A 31 20.73 11.62 -0.87
CA LEU A 31 19.65 12.00 0.02
C LEU A 31 19.99 11.66 1.46
N LYS A 32 19.61 12.56 2.38
CA LYS A 32 19.46 12.28 3.80
C LYS A 32 17.99 12.04 4.08
N ILE A 33 17.66 10.85 4.56
CA ILE A 33 16.28 10.47 4.88
C ILE A 33 15.91 11.15 6.21
N GLU A 34 14.82 11.92 6.20
CA GLU A 34 14.38 12.72 7.34
C GLU A 34 13.38 11.95 8.21
N SER A 35 12.38 11.34 7.55
CA SER A 35 11.31 10.62 8.21
C SER A 35 10.61 9.66 7.25
N PHE A 36 9.92 8.67 7.79
CA PHE A 36 9.05 7.77 7.03
C PHE A 36 7.98 7.17 7.93
N ALA A 37 6.89 6.69 7.34
CA ALA A 37 5.87 5.95 8.05
C ALA A 37 6.17 4.46 8.06
N PHE A 38 6.30 3.89 9.25
CA PHE A 38 6.41 2.45 9.46
C PHE A 38 5.10 1.90 10.05
N THR A 39 4.45 1.00 9.31
CA THR A 39 3.08 0.55 9.56
C THR A 39 2.93 -0.94 9.29
N ALA A 40 1.75 -1.51 9.61
CA ALA A 40 1.43 -2.90 9.26
C ALA A 40 1.53 -3.20 7.75
N ASN A 41 1.37 -2.20 6.86
CA ASN A 41 1.54 -2.41 5.43
C ASN A 41 2.98 -2.86 5.05
N ASN A 42 3.97 -2.44 5.83
CA ASN A 42 5.37 -2.82 5.62
C ASN A 42 5.63 -4.30 5.89
N VAL A 43 4.77 -4.97 6.67
CA VAL A 43 4.81 -6.43 6.82
C VAL A 43 4.51 -7.12 5.49
N THR A 44 3.49 -6.64 4.75
CA THR A 44 3.17 -7.15 3.41
C THR A 44 4.35 -7.02 2.46
N TYR A 45 5.14 -5.94 2.54
CA TYR A 45 6.35 -5.79 1.74
C TYR A 45 7.41 -6.83 2.08
N GLY A 46 7.56 -7.19 3.35
CA GLY A 46 8.45 -8.26 3.76
C GLY A 46 7.98 -9.63 3.29
N VAL A 47 6.71 -9.95 3.52
CA VAL A 47 6.09 -11.25 3.17
C VAL A 47 6.08 -11.47 1.66
N ALA A 48 5.72 -10.44 0.90
CA ALA A 48 5.68 -10.48 -0.56
C ALA A 48 7.02 -10.12 -1.21
N GLY A 49 8.11 -10.08 -0.43
CA GLY A 49 9.35 -9.44 -0.86
C GLY A 49 10.03 -10.11 -2.05
N ASP A 50 9.94 -11.44 -2.17
CA ASP A 50 10.44 -12.17 -3.34
C ASP A 50 9.40 -12.23 -4.47
N THR A 51 8.14 -12.56 -4.16
CA THR A 51 7.06 -12.74 -5.14
C THR A 51 6.73 -11.45 -5.91
N ILE A 52 6.65 -10.31 -5.22
CA ILE A 52 6.39 -9.00 -5.82
C ILE A 52 7.70 -8.23 -6.07
N GLY A 53 8.80 -8.66 -5.45
CA GLY A 53 10.12 -8.08 -5.64
C GLY A 53 10.40 -6.87 -4.74
N TYR A 54 9.68 -6.66 -3.63
CA TYR A 54 9.93 -5.53 -2.73
C TYR A 54 11.37 -5.50 -2.18
N TRP A 55 12.02 -6.66 -2.02
CA TRP A 55 13.43 -6.73 -1.62
C TRP A 55 14.40 -6.12 -2.63
N LYS A 56 13.97 -5.99 -3.89
CA LYS A 56 14.81 -5.47 -4.98
C LYS A 56 14.87 -3.94 -4.99
N PHE A 57 13.91 -3.21 -4.41
CA PHE A 57 13.95 -1.74 -4.41
C PHE A 57 15.21 -1.21 -3.72
N PHE A 58 15.54 -1.77 -2.56
CA PHE A 58 16.68 -1.33 -1.76
C PHE A 58 17.51 -2.54 -1.31
N PRO A 59 18.49 -2.97 -2.12
CA PRO A 59 19.40 -4.04 -1.72
C PRO A 59 20.08 -3.72 -0.39
N ALA A 60 20.06 -4.69 0.53
CA ALA A 60 20.71 -4.57 1.83
C ALA A 60 22.24 -4.54 1.65
N ALA A 61 22.91 -3.62 2.34
CA ALA A 61 24.37 -3.56 2.38
C ALA A 61 24.95 -4.69 3.25
N GLN A 62 26.21 -5.08 3.02
CA GLN A 62 26.89 -6.15 3.77
C GLN A 62 26.04 -7.44 3.87
N ASN A 63 25.52 -7.88 2.72
CA ASN A 63 24.53 -8.95 2.59
C ASN A 63 24.94 -9.95 1.49
N SER A 64 26.16 -10.49 1.58
CA SER A 64 26.71 -11.40 0.56
C SER A 64 25.97 -12.73 0.44
N ASP A 65 25.32 -13.18 1.51
CA ASP A 65 24.48 -14.37 1.55
C ASP A 65 23.01 -14.10 1.15
N ASN A 66 22.68 -12.84 0.82
CA ASN A 66 21.36 -12.37 0.42
C ASN A 66 20.22 -12.68 1.43
N SER A 67 20.55 -12.95 2.69
CA SER A 67 19.59 -13.36 3.73
C SER A 67 18.81 -12.18 4.32
N TRP A 68 19.35 -10.96 4.20
CA TRP A 68 18.76 -9.73 4.73
C TRP A 68 18.11 -8.89 3.64
N GLY A 69 17.10 -8.12 4.01
CA GLY A 69 16.41 -7.16 3.14
C GLY A 69 16.25 -5.81 3.84
N CYS A 70 15.91 -4.79 3.07
CA CYS A 70 15.53 -3.47 3.58
C CYS A 70 14.11 -3.18 3.17
N ILE A 71 13.21 -3.14 4.15
CA ILE A 71 11.80 -2.89 3.89
C ILE A 71 11.66 -1.43 3.43
N PRO A 72 11.02 -1.20 2.27
CA PRO A 72 10.78 0.14 1.78
C PRO A 72 9.61 0.84 2.49
N MET A 73 9.66 2.16 2.58
CA MET A 73 8.68 2.99 3.30
C MET A 73 8.45 4.31 2.57
N TRP A 74 7.25 4.87 2.72
CA TRP A 74 6.93 6.21 2.23
C TRP A 74 7.37 7.25 3.24
N GLY A 75 8.00 8.33 2.78
CA GLY A 75 8.60 9.31 3.66
C GLY A 75 9.15 10.53 2.95
N PHE A 76 10.09 11.17 3.62
CA PHE A 76 10.69 12.45 3.23
C PHE A 76 12.21 12.37 3.30
N ALA A 77 12.87 13.03 2.37
CA ALA A 77 14.32 13.15 2.35
C ALA A 77 14.76 14.50 1.78
N GLU A 78 15.94 14.95 2.18
CA GLU A 78 16.59 16.16 1.70
C GLU A 78 17.79 15.81 0.82
N ILE A 79 17.99 16.54 -0.28
CA ILE A 79 19.21 16.44 -1.10
C ILE A 79 20.37 17.07 -0.32
N VAL A 80 21.38 16.30 0.04
CA VAL A 80 22.57 16.78 0.77
C VAL A 80 23.82 16.88 -0.10
N GLU A 81 23.85 16.20 -1.24
CA GLU A 81 24.88 16.33 -2.28
C GLU A 81 24.23 16.12 -3.65
N SER A 82 24.59 16.92 -4.64
CA SER A 82 24.06 16.79 -6.00
C SER A 82 25.16 16.94 -7.04
N LYS A 83 25.19 16.01 -8.00
CA LYS A 83 25.92 16.14 -9.26
C LYS A 83 24.96 16.26 -10.44
N ASN A 84 23.73 16.69 -10.19
CA ASN A 84 22.70 16.91 -11.18
C ASN A 84 22.38 18.41 -11.27
N GLN A 85 22.53 19.01 -12.45
CA GLN A 85 22.34 20.46 -12.63
C GLN A 85 20.89 20.93 -12.46
N ASN A 86 19.91 20.01 -12.43
CA ASN A 86 18.48 20.34 -12.31
C ASN A 86 17.93 20.13 -10.90
N LEU A 87 18.75 19.68 -9.96
CA LEU A 87 18.33 19.32 -8.61
C LEU A 87 19.33 19.90 -7.60
N ASP A 88 18.86 20.84 -6.80
CA ASP A 88 19.69 21.61 -5.88
C ASP A 88 19.81 20.94 -4.51
N VAL A 89 20.94 21.18 -3.85
CA VAL A 89 21.12 20.81 -2.43
C VAL A 89 20.13 21.59 -1.57
N GLY A 90 19.50 20.91 -0.62
CA GLY A 90 18.44 21.44 0.25
C GLY A 90 17.03 21.22 -0.28
N GLU A 91 16.84 20.74 -1.52
CA GLU A 91 15.51 20.33 -1.99
C GLU A 91 14.98 19.16 -1.16
N ARG A 92 13.70 19.24 -0.77
CA ARG A 92 12.99 18.16 -0.06
C ARG A 92 12.13 17.36 -1.01
N LEU A 93 12.12 16.05 -0.80
CA LEU A 93 11.49 15.06 -1.65
C LEU A 93 10.52 14.19 -0.86
N PHE A 94 9.40 13.84 -1.48
CA PHE A 94 8.49 12.80 -0.99
C PHE A 94 8.53 11.59 -1.92
N GLY A 95 8.62 10.37 -1.36
CA GLY A 95 8.73 9.16 -2.15
C GLY A 95 8.98 7.90 -1.34
N TYR A 96 9.54 6.88 -1.99
CA TYR A 96 9.82 5.57 -1.41
C TYR A 96 11.29 5.47 -0.99
N PHE A 97 11.56 5.08 0.25
CA PHE A 97 12.88 5.09 0.88
C PHE A 97 13.17 3.79 1.63
N PRO A 98 14.44 3.38 1.77
CA PRO A 98 14.81 2.28 2.65
C PRO A 98 14.73 2.70 4.12
N ALA A 99 14.72 1.71 5.02
CA ALA A 99 15.01 1.93 6.43
C ALA A 99 16.51 2.23 6.65
N ALA A 100 16.96 3.41 6.23
CA ALA A 100 18.34 3.86 6.33
C ALA A 100 18.41 5.39 6.54
N ASP A 101 19.61 5.89 6.87
CA ASP A 101 19.82 7.34 7.02
C ASP A 101 20.02 8.06 5.68
N SER A 102 20.36 7.32 4.61
CA SER A 102 20.74 7.91 3.33
C SER A 102 20.40 7.01 2.15
N LEU A 103 20.26 7.62 0.97
CA LEU A 103 19.98 6.93 -0.28
C LEU A 103 20.63 7.69 -1.45
N VAL A 104 21.26 6.98 -2.38
CA VAL A 104 21.70 7.55 -3.66
C VAL A 104 20.70 7.24 -4.73
N LEU A 105 20.22 8.27 -5.44
CA LEU A 105 19.34 8.13 -6.59
C LEU A 105 20.08 8.50 -7.88
N SER A 106 19.57 8.00 -9.00
CA SER A 106 19.99 8.37 -10.35
C SER A 106 18.81 9.03 -11.09
N PRO A 107 18.51 10.32 -10.83
CA PRO A 107 17.33 11.00 -11.37
C PRO A 107 17.29 11.01 -12.89
N VAL A 108 16.12 10.66 -13.44
CA VAL A 108 15.78 10.73 -14.86
C VAL A 108 14.37 11.31 -15.02
N LYS A 109 14.01 11.78 -16.23
CA LYS A 109 12.70 12.39 -16.52
C LYS A 109 12.36 13.52 -15.54
N ILE A 110 13.31 14.42 -15.32
CA ILE A 110 13.21 15.48 -14.33
C ILE A 110 12.25 16.57 -14.84
N SER A 111 11.36 17.01 -13.97
CA SER A 111 10.45 18.14 -14.15
C SER A 111 10.46 19.00 -12.88
N ASP A 112 9.78 20.14 -12.89
CA ASP A 112 9.64 21.00 -11.71
C ASP A 112 8.89 20.31 -10.57
N GLN A 113 8.01 19.35 -10.88
CA GLN A 113 7.14 18.67 -9.90
C GLN A 113 7.68 17.32 -9.43
N SER A 114 8.40 16.58 -10.29
CA SER A 114 8.88 15.23 -9.96
C SER A 114 10.03 14.76 -10.84
N PHE A 115 10.61 13.63 -10.44
CA PHE A 115 11.52 12.83 -11.27
C PHE A 115 11.36 11.34 -10.96
N SER A 116 11.93 10.48 -11.80
CA SER A 116 12.02 9.04 -11.55
C SER A 116 13.45 8.61 -11.22
N ASP A 117 13.63 7.63 -10.36
CA ASP A 117 14.92 6.99 -10.14
C ASP A 117 15.23 5.99 -11.27
N GLY A 118 16.39 6.17 -11.91
CA GLY A 118 16.89 5.40 -13.05
C GLY A 118 17.87 4.29 -12.68
N LYS A 119 18.01 3.91 -11.41
CA LYS A 119 18.86 2.77 -11.00
C LYS A 119 18.41 1.49 -11.72
N GLU A 120 19.36 0.77 -12.32
CA GLU A 120 19.09 -0.41 -13.15
C GLU A 120 18.25 -1.47 -12.43
N HIS A 121 18.54 -1.75 -11.15
CA HIS A 121 17.84 -2.76 -10.37
C HIS A 121 16.37 -2.42 -10.07
N ARG A 122 15.93 -1.19 -10.36
CA ARG A 122 14.54 -0.73 -10.17
C ARG A 122 13.74 -0.60 -11.45
N LYS A 123 14.39 -0.68 -12.61
CA LYS A 123 13.78 -0.39 -13.91
C LYS A 123 12.56 -1.27 -14.21
N GLU A 124 12.63 -2.55 -13.84
CA GLU A 124 11.57 -3.53 -14.05
C GLU A 124 10.58 -3.61 -12.86
N LEU A 125 10.78 -2.80 -11.81
CA LEU A 125 9.86 -2.73 -10.68
C LEU A 125 8.73 -1.72 -10.97
N PRO A 126 7.58 -1.82 -10.28
CA PRO A 126 6.45 -0.92 -10.53
C PRO A 126 6.86 0.57 -10.45
N PRO A 127 6.70 1.36 -11.53
CA PRO A 127 7.24 2.72 -11.65
C PRO A 127 6.73 3.71 -10.61
N VAL A 128 5.54 3.49 -10.04
CA VAL A 128 4.97 4.35 -9.00
C VAL A 128 5.91 4.49 -7.79
N TYR A 129 6.68 3.45 -7.48
CA TYR A 129 7.63 3.44 -6.36
C TYR A 129 8.98 4.08 -6.69
N ASN A 130 9.25 4.34 -7.97
CA ASN A 130 10.47 4.99 -8.43
C ASN A 130 10.26 6.50 -8.63
N ASN A 131 9.04 7.01 -8.52
CA ASN A 131 8.71 8.42 -8.71
C ASN A 131 8.86 9.20 -7.39
N TYR A 132 9.62 10.29 -7.42
CA TYR A 132 9.84 11.19 -6.29
C TYR A 132 9.25 12.56 -6.60
N LEU A 133 8.43 13.07 -5.68
CA LEU A 133 7.82 14.40 -5.77
C LEU A 133 8.79 15.44 -5.18
N ARG A 134 8.93 16.57 -5.88
CA ARG A 134 9.73 17.72 -5.43
C ARG A 134 8.83 18.66 -4.65
N LEU A 135 9.05 18.77 -3.34
CA LEU A 135 8.16 19.55 -2.47
C LEU A 135 8.26 21.05 -2.74
N ASN A 136 9.43 21.52 -3.18
CA ASN A 136 9.62 22.92 -3.59
C ASN A 136 8.78 23.30 -4.81
N GLY A 137 8.38 22.32 -5.64
CA GLY A 137 7.51 22.52 -6.80
C GLY A 137 6.02 22.37 -6.49
N GLU A 138 5.65 22.03 -5.25
CA GLU A 138 4.27 21.80 -4.85
C GLU A 138 3.63 23.10 -4.35
N SER A 139 2.50 23.47 -4.98
CA SER A 139 1.72 24.64 -4.55
C SER A 139 1.03 24.36 -3.22
N ASN A 140 1.09 25.32 -2.29
CA ASN A 140 0.51 25.19 -0.94
C ASN A 140 1.11 24.06 -0.09
N TYR A 141 2.38 23.71 -0.33
CA TYR A 141 3.08 22.73 0.51
C TYR A 141 3.10 23.20 1.97
N ASP A 142 2.60 22.35 2.86
CA ASP A 142 2.64 22.54 4.32
C ASP A 142 3.45 21.39 4.97
N PRO A 143 4.68 21.66 5.45
CA PRO A 143 5.49 20.68 6.16
C PRO A 143 4.82 20.08 7.40
N SER A 144 3.84 20.76 8.00
CA SER A 144 3.09 20.23 9.16
C SER A 144 2.29 18.97 8.80
N MET A 145 1.97 18.79 7.51
CA MET A 145 1.24 17.64 6.98
C MET A 145 2.14 16.47 6.59
N ASP A 146 3.47 16.61 6.64
CA ASP A 146 4.42 15.56 6.27
C ASP A 146 4.11 14.22 6.99
N PRO A 147 3.95 14.17 8.33
CA PRO A 147 3.69 12.90 9.03
C PRO A 147 2.41 12.22 8.55
N ILE A 148 1.36 13.00 8.30
CA ILE A 148 0.07 12.49 7.81
C ILE A 148 0.20 11.99 6.38
N ARG A 149 0.90 12.71 5.51
CA ARG A 149 1.14 12.31 4.13
C ARG A 149 1.93 11.00 4.06
N ALA A 150 3.02 10.86 4.80
CA ALA A 150 3.75 9.60 4.86
C ALA A 150 2.87 8.44 5.33
N LEU A 151 1.99 8.69 6.31
CA LEU A 151 1.13 7.68 6.91
C LEU A 151 -0.05 7.25 6.02
N LEU A 152 -0.69 8.19 5.33
CA LEU A 152 -1.97 8.00 4.66
C LEU A 152 -1.89 7.96 3.14
N PHE A 153 -0.99 8.74 2.51
CA PHE A 153 -0.95 8.89 1.05
C PHE A 153 -0.96 7.55 0.29
N PRO A 154 -0.04 6.59 0.53
CA PRO A 154 -0.04 5.34 -0.23
C PRO A 154 -1.31 4.50 0.00
N LEU A 155 -1.94 4.65 1.17
CA LEU A 155 -3.12 3.86 1.55
C LEU A 155 -4.40 4.45 0.97
N HIS A 156 -4.52 5.79 0.92
CA HIS A 156 -5.61 6.44 0.19
C HIS A 156 -5.50 6.24 -1.32
N ILE A 157 -4.30 6.25 -1.91
CA ILE A 157 -4.15 5.90 -3.33
C ILE A 157 -4.62 4.47 -3.60
N THR A 158 -4.33 3.53 -2.70
CA THR A 158 -4.83 2.16 -2.78
C THR A 158 -6.36 2.12 -2.66
N ALA A 159 -6.94 2.89 -1.72
CA ALA A 159 -8.38 3.01 -1.57
C ALA A 159 -9.05 3.56 -2.84
N PHE A 160 -8.51 4.62 -3.45
CA PHE A 160 -8.97 5.13 -4.74
C PHE A 160 -8.98 4.06 -5.82
N CYS A 161 -7.88 3.29 -5.94
CA CYS A 161 -7.78 2.21 -6.92
C CYS A 161 -8.86 1.13 -6.71
N LEU A 162 -9.17 0.81 -5.44
CA LEU A 162 -10.23 -0.14 -5.10
C LEU A 162 -11.61 0.40 -5.46
N CYS A 163 -11.92 1.65 -5.10
CA CYS A 163 -13.18 2.29 -5.48
C CYS A 163 -13.38 2.25 -7.00
N ASP A 164 -12.36 2.69 -7.73
CA ASP A 164 -12.41 2.77 -9.18
C ASP A 164 -12.49 1.39 -9.86
N SER A 165 -11.79 0.37 -9.35
CA SER A 165 -11.90 -1.01 -9.85
C SER A 165 -13.28 -1.60 -9.59
N LEU A 166 -13.85 -1.36 -8.41
CA LEU A 166 -15.17 -1.85 -8.05
C LEU A 166 -16.27 -1.18 -8.88
N GLU A 167 -16.16 0.13 -9.10
CA GLU A 167 -17.09 0.88 -9.94
C GLU A 167 -16.99 0.49 -11.42
N GLU A 168 -15.77 0.27 -11.94
CA GLU A 168 -15.55 -0.20 -13.31
C GLU A 168 -16.24 -1.54 -13.59
N ASP A 169 -16.15 -2.47 -12.65
CA ASP A 169 -16.82 -3.77 -12.72
C ASP A 169 -18.34 -3.68 -12.41
N GLN A 170 -18.87 -2.47 -12.18
CA GLN A 170 -20.24 -2.23 -11.72
C GLN A 170 -20.60 -3.09 -10.49
N TYR A 171 -19.62 -3.29 -9.61
CA TYR A 171 -19.69 -4.16 -8.43
C TYR A 171 -20.09 -5.61 -8.73
N ILE A 172 -20.01 -6.04 -9.99
CA ILE A 172 -20.46 -7.36 -10.49
C ILE A 172 -21.94 -7.60 -10.13
N GLY A 173 -22.72 -6.52 -10.02
CA GLY A 173 -24.13 -6.58 -9.61
C GLY A 173 -24.35 -7.01 -8.16
N ALA A 174 -23.34 -6.93 -7.28
CA ALA A 174 -23.51 -7.21 -5.85
C ALA A 174 -24.43 -6.20 -5.17
N SER A 175 -25.16 -6.66 -4.15
CA SER A 175 -26.04 -5.84 -3.32
C SER A 175 -25.33 -5.34 -2.05
N GLN A 176 -24.20 -5.95 -1.68
CA GLN A 176 -23.39 -5.51 -0.55
C GLN A 176 -21.88 -5.65 -0.83
N ILE A 177 -21.10 -4.77 -0.20
CA ILE A 177 -19.65 -4.83 -0.13
C ILE A 177 -19.26 -5.07 1.33
N ILE A 178 -18.55 -6.17 1.61
CA ILE A 178 -18.03 -6.46 2.93
C ILE A 178 -16.53 -6.08 2.98
N ILE A 179 -16.19 -5.10 3.81
CA ILE A 179 -14.82 -4.64 4.01
C ILE A 179 -14.28 -5.21 5.33
N ILE A 180 -13.32 -6.13 5.23
CA ILE A 180 -12.70 -6.78 6.39
C ILE A 180 -11.54 -5.92 6.91
N SER A 181 -11.43 -5.83 8.23
CA SER A 181 -10.53 -4.88 8.91
C SER A 181 -10.90 -3.44 8.62
N ALA A 182 -12.17 -3.13 8.85
CA ALA A 182 -12.79 -1.83 8.58
C ALA A 182 -12.13 -0.66 9.34
N SER A 183 -11.40 -0.91 10.43
CA SER A 183 -10.63 0.13 11.13
C SER A 183 -9.25 0.41 10.51
N SER A 184 -8.86 -0.30 9.45
CA SER A 184 -7.57 -0.08 8.79
C SER A 184 -7.62 1.14 7.87
N LYS A 185 -6.47 1.83 7.72
CA LYS A 185 -6.37 3.08 6.94
C LYS A 185 -6.87 2.95 5.50
N THR A 186 -6.54 1.86 4.81
CA THR A 186 -7.04 1.61 3.44
C THR A 186 -8.54 1.32 3.43
N ALA A 187 -9.06 0.57 4.41
CA ALA A 187 -10.50 0.29 4.51
C ALA A 187 -11.32 1.55 4.76
N ILE A 188 -10.81 2.46 5.59
CA ILE A 188 -11.45 3.74 5.88
C ILE A 188 -11.56 4.58 4.60
N GLY A 189 -10.45 4.75 3.88
CA GLY A 189 -10.47 5.49 2.61
C GLY A 189 -11.38 4.84 1.56
N LEU A 190 -11.42 3.50 1.49
CA LEU A 190 -12.31 2.78 0.59
C LEU A 190 -13.78 3.03 0.94
N ALA A 191 -14.14 2.92 2.22
CA ALA A 191 -15.50 3.15 2.69
C ALA A 191 -15.95 4.59 2.46
N GLN A 192 -15.08 5.57 2.71
CA GLN A 192 -15.36 6.98 2.40
C GLN A 192 -15.63 7.19 0.91
N GLY A 193 -14.73 6.67 0.05
CA GLY A 193 -14.88 6.79 -1.39
C GLY A 193 -16.12 6.08 -1.95
N LEU A 194 -16.52 4.95 -1.34
CA LEU A 194 -17.76 4.27 -1.69
C LEU A 194 -18.98 5.07 -1.21
N ALA A 195 -18.95 5.61 0.01
CA ALA A 195 -20.05 6.40 0.57
C ALA A 195 -20.32 7.71 -0.22
N ASP A 196 -19.29 8.29 -0.84
CA ASP A 196 -19.43 9.44 -1.73
C ASP A 196 -20.06 9.07 -3.09
N SER A 197 -20.06 7.78 -3.45
CA SER A 197 -20.69 7.29 -4.67
C SER A 197 -22.20 7.13 -4.49
N LYS A 198 -22.96 7.57 -5.50
CA LYS A 198 -24.44 7.44 -5.50
C LYS A 198 -24.94 6.05 -5.89
N ILE A 199 -24.03 5.19 -6.37
CA ILE A 199 -24.38 3.88 -6.95
C ILE A 199 -23.75 2.71 -6.19
N SER A 200 -23.01 2.98 -5.11
CA SER A 200 -22.39 1.91 -4.33
C SER A 200 -23.45 1.02 -3.68
N PRO A 201 -23.24 -0.31 -3.65
CA PRO A 201 -24.02 -1.21 -2.82
C PRO A 201 -23.82 -0.91 -1.33
N LYS A 202 -24.62 -1.57 -0.47
CA LYS A 202 -24.51 -1.43 1.00
C LYS A 202 -23.09 -1.73 1.48
N ILE A 203 -22.50 -0.83 2.26
CA ILE A 203 -21.12 -0.93 2.77
C ILE A 203 -21.15 -1.52 4.18
N VAL A 204 -20.69 -2.76 4.33
CA VAL A 204 -20.62 -3.47 5.61
C VAL A 204 -19.16 -3.55 6.06
N GLY A 205 -18.84 -2.94 7.20
CA GLY A 205 -17.51 -2.97 7.79
C GLY A 205 -17.37 -4.07 8.85
N LEU A 206 -16.39 -4.97 8.69
CA LEU A 206 -16.05 -5.96 9.71
C LEU A 206 -14.82 -5.54 10.53
N THR A 207 -14.94 -5.54 11.85
CA THR A 207 -13.84 -5.12 12.74
C THR A 207 -13.87 -5.83 14.09
N SER A 208 -12.89 -5.56 14.96
CA SER A 208 -12.91 -6.06 16.33
C SER A 208 -13.93 -5.29 17.18
N VAL A 209 -14.43 -5.91 18.25
CA VAL A 209 -15.33 -5.25 19.23
C VAL A 209 -14.71 -3.95 19.76
N THR A 210 -13.41 -3.96 20.02
CA THR A 210 -12.66 -2.79 20.51
C THR A 210 -12.67 -1.61 19.54
N ASN A 211 -12.79 -1.86 18.24
CA ASN A 211 -12.78 -0.85 17.19
C ASN A 211 -14.18 -0.50 16.68
N SER A 212 -15.22 -1.26 17.03
CA SER A 212 -16.57 -1.11 16.45
C SER A 212 -17.09 0.32 16.61
N LYS A 213 -16.98 0.88 17.82
CA LYS A 213 -17.46 2.25 18.07
C LYS A 213 -16.69 3.32 17.29
N PHE A 214 -15.38 3.13 17.13
CA PHE A 214 -14.55 4.02 16.33
C PHE A 214 -14.99 3.98 14.87
N VAL A 215 -15.19 2.79 14.31
CA VAL A 215 -15.59 2.60 12.90
C VAL A 215 -16.99 3.15 12.63
N GLU A 216 -17.95 2.92 13.52
CA GLU A 216 -19.29 3.54 13.43
C GLU A 216 -19.21 5.06 13.37
N ASN A 217 -18.37 5.66 14.23
CA ASN A 217 -18.23 7.12 14.32
C ASN A 217 -17.56 7.75 13.08
N LEU A 218 -16.96 6.95 12.17
CA LEU A 218 -16.45 7.45 10.89
C LEU A 218 -17.57 7.87 9.95
N GLY A 219 -18.77 7.29 10.09
CA GLY A 219 -19.95 7.64 9.28
C GLY A 219 -19.88 7.23 7.81
N CYS A 220 -18.91 6.40 7.41
CA CYS A 220 -18.73 5.93 6.03
C CYS A 220 -19.11 4.46 5.80
N TYR A 221 -19.66 3.79 6.81
CA TYR A 221 -20.19 2.43 6.71
C TYR A 221 -21.69 2.45 6.99
N ASP A 222 -22.49 1.76 6.18
CA ASP A 222 -23.93 1.60 6.43
C ASP A 222 -24.19 0.68 7.63
N GLU A 223 -23.29 -0.29 7.83
CA GLU A 223 -23.35 -1.24 8.93
C GLU A 223 -21.94 -1.61 9.39
N VAL A 224 -21.75 -1.73 10.71
CA VAL A 224 -20.50 -2.20 11.31
C VAL A 224 -20.81 -3.44 12.13
N ILE A 225 -20.17 -4.56 11.79
CA ILE A 225 -20.36 -5.85 12.45
C ILE A 225 -19.03 -6.29 13.06
N SER A 226 -19.04 -6.71 14.32
CA SER A 226 -17.84 -7.20 14.96
C SER A 226 -17.54 -8.65 14.57
N TYR A 227 -16.27 -9.05 14.59
CA TYR A 227 -15.85 -10.42 14.22
C TYR A 227 -16.49 -11.55 15.05
N ASN A 228 -17.02 -11.26 16.24
CA ASN A 228 -17.75 -12.23 17.08
C ASN A 228 -19.26 -12.27 16.81
N GLN A 229 -19.74 -11.51 15.81
CA GLN A 229 -21.15 -11.35 15.45
C GLN A 229 -21.40 -11.63 13.96
N LEU A 230 -20.56 -12.46 13.33
CA LEU A 230 -20.66 -12.76 11.89
C LEU A 230 -22.00 -13.37 11.49
N GLU A 231 -22.76 -13.94 12.41
CA GLU A 231 -24.14 -14.40 12.19
C GLU A 231 -25.13 -13.29 11.80
N GLN A 232 -24.79 -12.01 12.04
CA GLN A 232 -25.63 -10.87 11.66
C GLN A 232 -25.53 -10.49 10.18
N ILE A 233 -24.50 -10.98 9.47
CA ILE A 233 -24.34 -10.73 8.04
C ILE A 233 -25.49 -11.38 7.26
N ASP A 234 -26.10 -10.65 6.33
CA ASP A 234 -27.06 -11.21 5.39
C ASP A 234 -26.33 -11.99 4.30
N TYR A 235 -26.16 -13.30 4.52
CA TYR A 235 -25.50 -14.21 3.58
C TYR A 235 -26.32 -14.52 2.32
N SER A 236 -27.57 -14.05 2.24
CA SER A 236 -28.41 -14.24 1.05
C SER A 236 -28.11 -13.22 -0.07
N GLN A 237 -27.41 -12.12 0.25
CA GLN A 237 -27.08 -11.07 -0.71
C GLN A 237 -25.86 -11.42 -1.56
N GLY A 238 -25.93 -11.09 -2.85
CA GLY A 238 -24.75 -11.04 -3.72
C GLY A 238 -23.71 -10.09 -3.15
N THR A 239 -22.49 -10.58 -2.95
CA THR A 239 -21.47 -9.92 -2.12
C THR A 239 -20.14 -9.82 -2.84
N VAL A 240 -19.57 -8.62 -2.83
CA VAL A 240 -18.13 -8.42 -3.06
C VAL A 240 -17.44 -8.22 -1.72
N MET A 241 -16.32 -8.90 -1.52
CA MET A 241 -15.49 -8.77 -0.32
C MET A 241 -14.21 -8.02 -0.66
N VAL A 242 -13.75 -7.19 0.28
CA VAL A 242 -12.42 -6.57 0.25
C VAL A 242 -11.72 -6.84 1.59
N ASP A 243 -10.61 -7.58 1.54
CA ASP A 243 -9.84 -7.99 2.71
C ASP A 243 -8.51 -7.26 2.85
N MET A 244 -8.35 -6.56 3.97
CA MET A 244 -7.09 -5.90 4.34
C MET A 244 -6.25 -6.73 5.33
N ALA A 245 -6.86 -7.71 6.02
CA ALA A 245 -6.25 -8.40 7.14
C ALA A 245 -5.48 -9.66 6.71
N GLY A 246 -6.08 -10.50 5.86
CA GLY A 246 -5.61 -11.86 5.61
C GLY A 246 -5.94 -12.83 6.74
N ASN A 247 -6.94 -12.53 7.57
CA ASN A 247 -7.34 -13.43 8.66
C ASN A 247 -8.11 -14.65 8.10
N ARG A 248 -7.45 -15.80 8.08
CA ARG A 248 -7.95 -17.04 7.47
C ARG A 248 -9.20 -17.60 8.13
N GLU A 249 -9.39 -17.41 9.44
CA GLU A 249 -10.59 -17.88 10.15
C GLU A 249 -11.83 -17.09 9.72
N ILE A 250 -11.68 -15.76 9.65
CA ILE A 250 -12.75 -14.86 9.18
C ILE A 250 -13.04 -15.11 7.71
N LEU A 251 -12.01 -15.19 6.86
CA LEU A 251 -12.18 -15.49 5.44
C LEU A 251 -12.83 -16.85 5.20
N GLY A 252 -12.36 -17.91 5.85
CA GLY A 252 -12.94 -19.26 5.71
C GLY A 252 -14.42 -19.30 6.10
N THR A 253 -14.79 -18.61 7.18
CA THR A 253 -16.18 -18.49 7.63
C THR A 253 -17.04 -17.76 6.60
N LEU A 254 -16.57 -16.61 6.10
CA LEU A 254 -17.32 -15.80 5.12
C LEU A 254 -17.45 -16.52 3.78
N HIS A 255 -16.37 -17.08 3.24
CA HIS A 255 -16.40 -17.83 1.97
C HIS A 255 -17.35 -19.02 2.07
N GLY A 256 -17.27 -19.79 3.17
CA GLY A 256 -18.12 -20.96 3.38
C GLY A 256 -19.61 -20.62 3.51
N LYS A 257 -19.95 -19.54 4.24
CA LYS A 257 -21.35 -19.14 4.44
C LYS A 257 -21.95 -18.39 3.25
N LEU A 258 -21.17 -17.58 2.54
CA LEU A 258 -21.63 -16.87 1.33
C LEU A 258 -21.76 -17.83 0.15
N GLY A 259 -20.84 -18.80 -0.01
CA GLY A 259 -20.87 -19.77 -1.09
C GLY A 259 -20.99 -19.12 -2.48
N ASP A 260 -22.09 -19.42 -3.18
CA ASP A 260 -22.37 -18.86 -4.50
C ASP A 260 -22.66 -17.36 -4.48
N ASN A 261 -23.15 -16.82 -3.36
CA ASN A 261 -23.43 -15.40 -3.18
C ASN A 261 -22.15 -14.57 -2.98
N MET A 262 -20.99 -15.20 -2.76
CA MET A 262 -19.72 -14.49 -2.88
C MET A 262 -19.38 -14.35 -4.36
N PHE A 263 -19.41 -13.13 -4.90
CA PHE A 263 -19.12 -12.87 -6.31
C PHE A 263 -17.63 -12.65 -6.56
N LYS A 264 -16.97 -11.91 -5.67
CA LYS A 264 -15.53 -11.64 -5.73
C LYS A 264 -14.98 -11.34 -4.34
N CYS A 265 -13.73 -11.73 -4.09
CA CYS A 265 -12.97 -11.37 -2.90
C CYS A 265 -11.63 -10.76 -3.32
N LEU A 266 -11.45 -9.46 -3.08
CA LEU A 266 -10.22 -8.72 -3.31
C LEU A 266 -9.36 -8.73 -2.06
N THR A 267 -8.18 -9.34 -2.12
CA THR A 267 -7.20 -9.33 -1.03
C THR A 267 -6.15 -8.27 -1.28
N VAL A 268 -5.96 -7.33 -0.36
CA VAL A 268 -5.09 -6.16 -0.54
C VAL A 268 -3.77 -6.32 0.20
N GLY A 269 -3.79 -6.95 1.37
CA GLY A 269 -2.62 -7.14 2.24
C GLY A 269 -2.51 -8.55 2.80
N MET A 270 -1.34 -8.90 3.31
CA MET A 270 -1.05 -10.16 4.01
C MET A 270 -0.59 -9.88 5.44
N THR A 271 -1.31 -9.01 6.16
CA THR A 271 -0.84 -8.54 7.48
C THR A 271 -0.85 -9.64 8.56
N HIS A 272 -1.74 -10.64 8.44
CA HIS A 272 -1.71 -11.88 9.22
C HIS A 272 -0.93 -12.99 8.50
N TRP A 273 0.41 -12.92 8.55
CA TRP A 273 1.31 -13.78 7.79
C TRP A 273 1.83 -15.01 8.55
N ASP A 274 1.66 -15.07 9.88
CA ASP A 274 2.11 -16.22 10.67
C ASP A 274 1.16 -17.39 10.42
N ASN A 275 1.47 -18.17 9.38
CA ASN A 275 0.84 -19.44 9.09
C ASN A 275 1.89 -20.39 8.52
N LYS A 276 2.50 -21.16 9.42
CA LYS A 276 3.08 -22.46 9.10
C LYS A 276 1.98 -23.32 8.45
N THR A 277 1.87 -23.30 7.14
CA THR A 277 0.93 -24.19 6.43
C THR A 277 1.54 -25.59 6.29
N THR A 278 0.83 -26.59 6.79
CA THR A 278 0.71 -27.88 6.10
C THR A 278 -0.58 -27.84 5.26
N ALA A 279 -0.59 -28.54 4.13
CA ALA A 279 -1.69 -28.56 3.16
C ALA A 279 -3.01 -29.22 3.67
N GLU A 280 -3.15 -29.40 4.98
CA GLU A 280 -4.19 -30.21 5.64
C GLU A 280 -5.21 -29.37 6.44
N ASP A 281 -5.07 -28.04 6.43
CA ASP A 281 -5.96 -27.15 7.17
C ASP A 281 -7.31 -26.97 6.46
N ALA A 282 -8.38 -27.49 7.06
CA ALA A 282 -9.76 -27.47 6.54
C ALA A 282 -10.25 -26.05 6.19
N LEU A 283 -9.80 -25.03 6.91
CA LEU A 283 -10.15 -23.63 6.65
C LEU A 283 -9.50 -23.10 5.37
N GLY A 284 -8.31 -23.61 5.00
CA GLY A 284 -7.66 -23.29 3.73
C GLY A 284 -8.30 -23.97 2.52
N GLN A 285 -9.02 -25.08 2.73
CA GLN A 285 -9.80 -25.76 1.70
C GLN A 285 -11.16 -25.09 1.44
N ALA A 286 -11.74 -24.44 2.45
CA ALA A 286 -13.00 -23.69 2.34
C ALA A 286 -12.86 -22.36 1.56
N MET A 287 -11.64 -21.92 1.26
CA MET A 287 -11.42 -20.71 0.47
C MET A 287 -11.74 -20.95 -1.01
N LEU A 288 -12.78 -20.28 -1.51
CA LEU A 288 -13.14 -20.18 -2.92
C LEU A 288 -12.07 -19.40 -3.73
N ARG A 289 -11.00 -20.09 -4.12
CA ARG A 289 -9.81 -19.49 -4.76
C ARG A 289 -10.11 -18.88 -6.13
N GLU A 290 -11.04 -19.49 -6.87
CA GLU A 290 -11.48 -19.04 -8.19
C GLU A 290 -12.19 -17.68 -8.16
N LYS A 291 -12.72 -17.28 -6.99
CA LYS A 291 -13.36 -15.98 -6.77
C LYS A 291 -12.48 -15.02 -5.96
N THR A 292 -11.26 -15.41 -5.63
CA THR A 292 -10.34 -14.63 -4.80
C THR A 292 -9.17 -14.13 -5.62
N GLU A 293 -8.95 -12.82 -5.62
CA GLU A 293 -7.91 -12.15 -6.38
C GLU A 293 -7.02 -11.32 -5.44
N PHE A 294 -5.71 -11.29 -5.71
CA PHE A 294 -4.82 -10.33 -5.07
C PHE A 294 -4.88 -8.99 -5.80
N PHE A 295 -5.36 -7.96 -5.10
CA PHE A 295 -5.46 -6.62 -5.65
C PHE A 295 -4.12 -5.89 -5.59
N PHE A 296 -3.43 -5.84 -6.73
CA PHE A 296 -2.15 -5.14 -6.83
C PHE A 296 -2.33 -3.71 -7.35
N ALA A 297 -2.47 -2.76 -6.42
CA ALA A 297 -2.69 -1.35 -6.75
C ALA A 297 -1.71 -0.77 -7.80
N PRO A 298 -0.40 -1.06 -7.80
CA PRO A 298 0.50 -0.54 -8.83
C PRO A 298 0.13 -0.95 -10.27
N ALA A 299 -0.42 -2.15 -10.48
CA ALA A 299 -0.91 -2.55 -11.80
C ALA A 299 -2.16 -1.75 -12.19
N HIS A 300 -3.06 -1.49 -11.24
CA HIS A 300 -4.23 -0.63 -11.46
C HIS A 300 -3.85 0.82 -11.80
N ILE A 301 -2.85 1.37 -11.11
CA ILE A 301 -2.28 2.69 -11.40
C ILE A 301 -1.74 2.75 -12.83
N GLN A 302 -0.96 1.73 -13.24
CA GLN A 302 -0.43 1.66 -14.60
C GLN A 302 -1.55 1.60 -15.65
N LYS A 303 -2.57 0.76 -15.42
CA LYS A 303 -3.75 0.67 -16.27
C LYS A 303 -4.40 2.05 -16.43
N ARG A 304 -4.67 2.74 -15.32
CA ARG A 304 -5.35 4.04 -15.35
C ARG A 304 -4.53 5.21 -15.87
N ILE A 305 -3.21 5.17 -15.72
CA ILE A 305 -2.33 6.11 -16.43
C ILE A 305 -2.40 5.86 -17.96
N GLY A 306 -2.49 4.59 -18.39
CA GLY A 306 -2.73 4.24 -19.79
C GLY A 306 -4.09 4.73 -20.31
N ASP A 307 -5.16 4.54 -19.53
CA ASP A 307 -6.53 4.91 -19.90
C ASP A 307 -6.77 6.42 -19.90
N TRP A 308 -6.24 7.15 -18.91
CA TRP A 308 -6.58 8.55 -18.65
C TRP A 308 -5.43 9.53 -18.87
N GLY A 309 -4.22 9.04 -19.11
CA GLY A 309 -2.99 9.84 -19.08
C GLY A 309 -2.58 10.26 -17.67
N HIS A 310 -1.36 10.79 -17.55
CA HIS A 310 -0.80 11.24 -16.27
C HIS A 310 -1.64 12.34 -15.62
N ASP A 311 -2.04 13.36 -16.38
CA ASP A 311 -2.82 14.49 -15.86
C ASP A 311 -4.24 14.08 -15.44
N GLY A 312 -4.86 13.18 -16.21
CA GLY A 312 -6.19 12.65 -15.90
C GLY A 312 -6.18 11.82 -14.62
N TYR A 313 -5.18 10.95 -14.48
CA TYR A 313 -4.96 10.18 -13.25
C TYR A 313 -4.72 11.12 -12.05
N ALA A 314 -3.76 12.05 -12.17
CA ALA A 314 -3.43 13.00 -11.10
C ALA A 314 -4.64 13.84 -10.67
N LYS A 315 -5.44 14.32 -11.62
CA LYS A 315 -6.67 15.08 -11.32
C LYS A 315 -7.66 14.24 -10.51
N LYS A 316 -7.92 12.99 -10.91
CA LYS A 316 -8.87 12.10 -10.23
C LYS A 316 -8.38 11.71 -8.84
N THR A 317 -7.11 11.38 -8.69
CA THR A 317 -6.54 11.06 -7.37
C THR A 317 -6.54 12.29 -6.47
N ASN A 318 -6.21 13.48 -6.97
CA ASN A 318 -6.25 14.69 -6.17
C ASN A 318 -7.67 15.05 -5.72
N LEU A 319 -8.68 14.80 -6.56
CA LEU A 319 -10.08 14.98 -6.15
C LEU A 319 -10.44 14.02 -5.01
N PHE A 320 -10.07 12.74 -5.11
CA PHE A 320 -10.28 11.76 -4.06
C PHE A 320 -9.56 12.11 -2.76
N MET A 321 -8.34 12.65 -2.84
CA MET A 321 -7.54 13.01 -1.65
C MET A 321 -8.04 14.26 -0.93
N ASN A 322 -8.88 15.07 -1.58
CA ASN A 322 -9.41 16.33 -1.04
C ASN A 322 -10.92 16.26 -0.70
N ALA A 323 -11.57 15.12 -0.95
CA ALA A 323 -12.94 14.84 -0.54
C ALA A 323 -12.98 14.56 0.97
#